data_AF-A0AA46P1T5-F1
#
_entry.id   AF-A0AA46P1T5-F1
#
_cell.length_a   1.000
_cell.length_b   1.000
_cell.length_c   1.000
_cell.angle_alpha   90.00
_cell.angle_beta   90.00
_cell.angle_gamma   90.00
#
_symmetry.space_group_name_H-M   'P 1'
#
loop_
_entity.id
_entity.type
_entity.pdbx_description
1 polymer ?
#
loop_
_entity_poly.entity_id
_entity_poly.type
_entity_poly.pdbx_seq_one_letter_code
_entity_poly.pdbx_strand_id
1 'polypeptide(L)' 'MKKFKLKNHFKGLKKGTHFYLIAESEFIGIKEYVLRTKDLSYRISINEAELKRNFIFIPKE' A
#
# COMPACT_ATOMS: atom_id res chain seq x y z
N MET A 1 1.41 8.51 -10.02
CA MET A 1 1.63 7.55 -8.92
C MET A 1 0.40 7.49 -8.03
N LYS A 2 -0.18 6.30 -7.82
CA LYS A 2 -1.30 6.10 -6.88
C LYS A 2 -0.77 6.27 -5.45
N LYS A 3 -1.53 6.95 -4.59
CA LYS A 3 -1.18 7.18 -3.18
C LYS A 3 -2.14 6.40 -2.29
N PHE A 4 -1.61 5.82 -1.22
CA PHE A 4 -2.37 5.08 -0.23
C PHE A 4 -2.03 5.56 1.18
N LYS A 5 -2.99 5.47 2.09
CA LYS A 5 -2.81 5.75 3.52
C LYS A 5 -3.22 4.55 4.35
N LEU A 6 -2.46 4.23 5.39
CA LEU A 6 -2.87 3.23 6.37
C LEU A 6 -4.10 3.70 7.16
N LYS A 7 -5.16 2.88 7.19
CA LYS A 7 -6.32 3.11 8.06
C LYS A 7 -6.20 2.42 9.42
N ASN A 8 -5.35 1.40 9.51
CA ASN A 8 -5.05 0.64 10.73
C ASN A 8 -3.53 0.53 10.95
N HIS A 9 -3.11 0.19 12.16
CA HIS A 9 -1.74 -0.25 12.41
C HIS A 9 -1.48 -1.55 11.65
N PHE A 10 -0.36 -1.64 10.93
CA PHE A 10 -0.11 -2.74 10.01
C PHE A 10 1.38 -3.05 9.89
N LYS A 11 1.80 -4.30 10.13
CA LYS A 11 3.20 -4.75 10.03
C LYS A 11 4.21 -3.80 10.73
N GLY A 12 3.87 -3.33 11.94
CA GLY A 12 4.70 -2.41 12.72
C GLY A 12 4.64 -0.93 12.28
N LEU A 13 3.89 -0.62 11.22
CA LEU A 13 3.69 0.75 10.73
C LEU A 13 2.46 1.38 11.37
N LYS A 14 2.56 2.67 11.69
CA LYS A 14 1.49 3.42 12.36
C LYS A 14 0.33 3.71 11.42
N LYS A 15 -0.89 3.75 11.98
CA LYS A 15 -2.06 4.28 11.28
C LYS A 15 -1.73 5.68 10.75
N GLY A 16 -2.15 5.95 9.51
CA GLY A 16 -1.95 7.25 8.87
C GLY A 16 -0.66 7.39 8.07
N THR A 17 0.26 6.42 8.10
CA THR A 17 1.45 6.43 7.24
C THR A 17 1.04 6.43 5.76
N HIS A 18 1.74 7.25 4.96
CA HIS A 18 1.48 7.43 3.54
C HIS A 18 2.44 6.59 2.69
N PHE A 19 1.89 6.00 1.65
CA PHE A 19 2.58 5.14 0.72
C PHE A 19 2.31 5.54 -0.73
N TYR A 20 3.29 5.30 -1.58
CA TYR A 20 3.18 5.29 -3.03
C TYR A 20 3.11 3.86 -3.52
N LEU A 21 2.17 3.57 -4.42
CA LEU A 21 2.21 2.34 -5.20
C LEU A 21 3.29 2.47 -6.26
N ILE A 22 4.29 1.59 -6.18
CA ILE A 22 5.45 1.58 -7.08
C ILE A 22 5.45 0.40 -8.04
N ALA A 23 4.77 -0.70 -7.70
CA ALA A 23 4.52 -1.81 -8.61
C ALA A 23 3.20 -2.53 -8.26
N GLU A 24 2.55 -3.08 -9.27
CA GLU A 24 1.34 -3.88 -9.21
C GLU A 24 1.56 -5.05 -10.18
N SER A 25 1.32 -6.28 -9.74
CA SER A 25 1.49 -7.49 -10.53
C SER A 25 0.32 -8.44 -10.27
N GLU A 26 -0.12 -9.15 -11.30
CA GLU A 26 -1.11 -10.21 -11.20
C GLU A 26 -0.54 -11.47 -11.86
N PHE A 27 -0.54 -12.58 -11.13
CA PHE A 27 -0.08 -13.87 -11.64
C PHE A 27 -1.07 -14.97 -11.23
N ILE A 28 -1.67 -15.62 -12.23
CA ILE A 28 -2.67 -16.70 -12.03
C ILE A 28 -3.78 -16.26 -11.04
N GLY A 29 -4.32 -15.06 -11.23
CA GLY A 29 -5.39 -14.50 -10.38
C GLY A 29 -4.94 -14.00 -9.00
N ILE A 30 -3.66 -14.07 -8.67
CA ILE A 30 -3.10 -13.52 -7.43
C ILE A 30 -2.54 -12.13 -7.72
N LYS A 31 -3.14 -11.09 -7.12
CA LYS A 31 -2.64 -9.72 -7.21
C LYS A 31 -1.71 -9.38 -6.06
N GLU A 32 -0.53 -8.88 -6.40
CA GLU A 32 0.45 -8.34 -5.46
C GLU A 32 0.71 -6.85 -5.75
N TYR A 33 0.84 -6.09 -4.68
CA TYR A 33 1.05 -4.65 -4.68
C TYR A 33 2.29 -4.32 -3.86
N VAL A 34 3.16 -3.51 -4.45
CA VAL A 34 4.36 -3.00 -3.79
C VAL A 34 4.17 -1.54 -3.44
N LEU A 35 4.16 -1.26 -2.14
CA LEU A 35 4.01 0.08 -1.58
C LEU A 35 5.35 0.55 -0.98
N ARG A 36 5.69 1.82 -1.18
CA ARG A 36 6.85 2.47 -0.57
C ARG A 36 6.43 3.69 0.23
N THR A 37 7.00 3.91 1.41
CA THR A 37 6.70 5.10 2.23
C THR A 37 7.03 6.38 1.47
N LYS A 38 6.35 7.48 1.83
CA LYS A 38 6.63 8.79 1.23
C LYS A 38 8.09 9.23 1.36
N ASP A 39 8.68 8.90 2.50
CA ASP A 39 10.08 9.17 2.85
C ASP A 39 11.07 8.18 2.19
N LEU A 40 10.58 7.23 1.38
CA LEU A 40 11.37 6.25 0.65
C LEU A 40 12.15 5.24 1.52
N SER A 41 12.06 5.35 2.85
CA SER A 41 12.74 4.53 3.85
C SER A 41 12.21 3.09 3.99
N TYR A 42 10.96 2.81 3.61
CA TYR A 42 10.36 1.48 3.80
C TYR A 42 9.59 1.01 2.58
N ARG A 43 9.70 -0.28 2.25
CA ARG A 43 8.98 -0.96 1.16
C ARG A 43 8.23 -2.16 1.74
N ILE A 44 6.98 -2.34 1.32
CA ILE A 44 6.16 -3.49 1.68
C ILE A 44 5.50 -4.09 0.43
N SER A 45 5.46 -5.43 0.37
CA SER A 45 4.61 -6.16 -0.57
C SER A 45 3.38 -6.68 0.17
N ILE A 46 2.21 -6.50 -0.44
CA ILE A 46 0.90 -6.90 0.11
C ILE A 46 0.02 -7.43 -1.01
N ASN A 47 -0.92 -8.30 -0.67
CA ASN A 47 -1.92 -8.80 -1.61
C ASN A 47 -3.16 -7.88 -1.67
N GLU A 48 -4.11 -8.20 -2.55
CA GLU A 48 -5.34 -7.43 -2.72
C GLU A 48 -6.19 -7.33 -1.44
N ALA A 49 -6.32 -8.44 -0.69
CA ALA A 49 -7.11 -8.48 0.53
C ALA A 49 -6.53 -7.54 1.61
N GLU A 50 -5.21 -7.56 1.77
CA GLU A 50 -4.48 -6.71 2.71
C GLU A 50 -4.56 -5.23 2.30
N LEU A 51 -4.48 -4.94 0.99
CA LEU A 51 -4.67 -3.58 0.47
C LEU A 51 -6.07 -3.06 0.82
N LYS A 52 -7.13 -3.81 0.51
CA LYS A 52 -8.52 -3.46 0.81
C LYS A 52 -8.78 -3.33 2.31
N ARG A 53 -8.18 -4.21 3.13
CA ARG A 53 -8.41 -4.26 4.58
C ARG A 53 -7.62 -3.21 5.37
N ASN A 54 -6.46 -2.76 4.91
CA ASN A 54 -5.56 -1.92 5.72
C ASN A 54 -5.27 -0.54 5.10
N PHE A 55 -5.59 -0.31 3.83
CA PHE A 55 -5.25 0.92 3.13
C PHE A 55 -6.48 1.63 2.55
N ILE A 56 -6.34 2.94 2.34
CA ILE A 56 -7.31 3.80 1.67
C ILE A 56 -6.58 4.50 0.52
N PHE A 57 -7.18 4.49 -0.66
CA PHE A 57 -6.68 5.23 -1.81
C PHE A 57 -6.90 6.74 -1.62
N ILE A 58 -5.88 7.55 -1.88
CA ILE A 58 -5.97 9.01 -1.86
C ILE A 58 -6.06 9.48 -3.31
N PRO A 59 -7.22 10.01 -3.76
CA PRO A 59 -7.34 10.59 -5.08
C PRO A 59 -6.40 11.79 -5.23
N LYS A 60 -6.00 12.06 -6.47
CA LYS A 60 -5.33 13.32 -6.81
C LYS A 60 -6.43 14.38 -6.94
N GLU A 61 -6.33 15.46 -6.17
CA GLU A 61 -7.03 16.73 -6.46
C GLU A 61 -6.58 17.29 -7.82
#